data_AF-A0A2K3CUV7-F1
#
_entry.id   AF-A0A2K3CUV7-F1
#
_cell.length_a   1.000
_cell.length_b   1.000
_cell.length_c   1.000
_cell.angle_alpha   90.00
_cell.angle_beta   90.00
_cell.angle_gamma   90.00
#
_symmetry.space_group_name_H-M   'P 1'
#
loop_
_entity.id
_entity.type
_entity.pdbx_description
1 polymer ?
#
loop_
_entity_poly.entity_id
_entity_poly.type
_entity_poly.pdbx_seq_one_letter_code
_entity_poly.pdbx_strand_id
1 'polypeptide(L)'
;MKAAHEQQLQTSKMLEERAAEDEAFRRLVLKPEVIALASTFIARVISGKPRSGSTCSSGMKGFIKENSQLVGDLAKAAKLDCSPEEFAEFADKNYTLNDDQHKALDEVLINSAKKLKEAGAVRLLRDKLGWQCSLIENMEELVKLLNEAP
;
A
#
# COMPACT_ATOMS: atom_id res chain seq x y z
N MET A 1 6.16 37.53 -37.68
CA MET A 1 6.96 36.51 -36.96
C MET A 1 6.81 36.55 -35.44
N LYS A 2 6.69 37.71 -34.77
CA LYS A 2 6.52 37.78 -33.30
C LYS A 2 5.25 37.10 -32.76
N ALA A 3 4.09 37.33 -33.38
CA ALA A 3 2.82 36.79 -32.89
C ALA A 3 2.73 35.24 -32.90
N ALA A 4 3.35 34.58 -33.89
CA ALA A 4 3.39 33.12 -33.95
C ALA A 4 4.28 32.50 -32.87
N HIS A 5 5.38 33.18 -32.52
CA HIS A 5 6.27 32.77 -31.43
C HIS A 5 5.62 32.96 -30.06
N GLU A 6 4.89 34.06 -29.86
CA GLU A 6 4.13 34.32 -28.62
C GLU A 6 2.98 33.31 -28.42
N GLN A 7 2.27 32.94 -29.50
CA GLN A 7 1.24 31.89 -29.45
C GLN A 7 1.82 30.51 -29.13
N GLN A 8 2.96 30.15 -29.71
CA GLN A 8 3.66 28.90 -29.36
C GLN A 8 4.07 28.88 -27.88
N LEU A 9 4.59 30.00 -27.37
CA LEU A 9 5.00 30.10 -25.96
C LEU A 9 3.80 29.96 -25.00
N GLN A 10 2.66 30.60 -25.31
CA GLN A 10 1.43 30.47 -24.53
C GLN A 10 0.89 29.03 -24.55
N THR A 11 0.91 28.39 -25.72
CA THR A 11 0.46 26.99 -25.86
C THR A 11 1.34 26.03 -25.06
N SER A 12 2.66 26.23 -25.09
CA SER A 12 3.61 25.42 -24.31
C SER A 12 3.36 25.56 -22.81
N LYS A 13 3.16 26.79 -22.31
CA LYS A 13 2.85 27.04 -20.90
C LYS A 13 1.55 26.37 -20.45
N MET A 14 0.49 26.48 -21.24
CA MET A 14 -0.77 25.80 -20.95
C MET A 14 -0.63 24.27 -20.90
N LEU A 15 0.19 23.69 -21.78
CA LEU A 15 0.45 22.25 -21.78
C LEU A 15 1.24 21.82 -20.54
N GLU A 16 2.22 22.61 -20.10
CA GLU A 16 2.97 22.38 -18.87
C GLU A 16 2.10 22.47 -17.61
N GLU A 17 1.25 23.49 -17.52
CA GLU A 17 0.30 23.67 -16.41
C GLU A 17 -0.66 22.48 -16.32
N ARG A 18 -1.24 22.08 -17.45
CA ARG A 18 -2.14 20.91 -17.51
C ARG A 18 -1.43 19.61 -17.11
N ALA A 19 -0.20 19.43 -17.55
CA ALA A 19 0.59 18.25 -17.16
C ALA A 19 0.89 18.24 -15.65
N ALA A 20 1.16 19.40 -15.05
CA ALA A 20 1.37 19.53 -13.61
C ALA A 20 0.09 19.25 -12.80
N GLU A 21 -1.06 19.73 -13.26
CA GLU A 21 -2.37 19.45 -12.66
C GLU A 21 -2.71 17.95 -12.72
N ASP A 22 -2.52 17.32 -13.90
CA ASP A 22 -2.73 15.90 -14.07
C ASP A 22 -1.81 15.07 -13.17
N GLU A 23 -0.54 15.48 -13.00
CA GLU A 23 0.39 14.82 -12.08
C GLU A 23 -0.07 14.97 -10.62
N ALA A 24 -0.47 16.17 -10.21
CA ALA A 24 -0.95 16.43 -8.86
C ALA A 24 -2.20 15.60 -8.54
N PHE A 25 -3.16 15.53 -9.48
CA PHE A 25 -4.35 14.71 -9.35
C PHE A 25 -4.01 13.22 -9.24
N ARG A 26 -3.11 12.71 -10.09
CA ARG A 26 -2.66 11.31 -10.00
C ARG A 26 -2.00 11.00 -8.67
N ARG A 27 -1.18 11.91 -8.11
CA ARG A 27 -0.60 11.75 -6.78
C ARG A 27 -1.68 11.68 -5.71
N LEU A 28 -2.72 12.51 -5.78
CA LEU A 28 -3.84 12.50 -4.83
C LEU A 28 -4.62 11.18 -4.87
N VAL A 29 -4.87 10.64 -6.06
CA VAL A 29 -5.63 9.40 -6.25
C VAL A 29 -4.80 8.16 -5.87
N LEU A 30 -3.53 8.11 -6.25
CA LEU A 30 -2.70 6.91 -6.04
C LEU A 30 -2.18 6.78 -4.60
N LYS A 31 -2.01 7.89 -3.88
CA LYS A 31 -1.50 7.89 -2.51
C LYS A 31 -2.29 6.97 -1.56
N PRO A 32 -3.64 7.06 -1.45
CA PRO A 32 -4.40 6.18 -0.56
C PRO A 32 -4.28 4.70 -0.95
N GLU A 33 -4.25 4.38 -2.25
CA GLU A 33 -4.14 3.00 -2.75
C GLU A 33 -2.78 2.36 -2.40
N VAL A 34 -1.69 3.11 -2.57
CA VAL A 34 -0.33 2.64 -2.17
C VAL A 34 -0.28 2.33 -0.67
N ILE A 35 -0.89 3.18 0.14
CA ILE A 35 -0.94 3.01 1.59
C ILE A 35 -1.83 1.81 1.98
N ALA A 36 -2.99 1.66 1.34
CA ALA A 36 -3.88 0.54 1.57
C ALA A 36 -3.19 -0.79 1.26
N LEU A 37 -2.53 -0.90 0.09
CA LEU A 37 -1.76 -2.08 -0.27
C LEU A 37 -0.69 -2.42 0.79
N ALA A 38 0.08 -1.41 1.20
CA ALA A 38 1.14 -1.60 2.20
C ALA A 38 0.59 -2.07 3.54
N SER A 39 -0.57 -1.54 3.95
CA SER A 39 -1.26 -1.92 5.18
C SER A 39 -1.76 -3.37 5.09
N THR A 40 -2.35 -3.76 3.96
CA THR A 40 -2.81 -5.13 3.70
C THR A 40 -1.65 -6.13 3.70
N PHE A 41 -0.52 -5.77 3.06
CA PHE A 41 0.67 -6.63 3.07
C PHE A 41 1.21 -6.83 4.49
N ILE A 42 1.26 -5.77 5.29
CA ILE A 42 1.69 -5.87 6.70
C ILE A 42 0.72 -6.75 7.50
N ALA A 43 -0.59 -6.60 7.32
CA ALA A 43 -1.57 -7.46 7.96
C ALA A 43 -1.35 -8.95 7.60
N ARG A 44 -1.02 -9.22 6.33
CA ARG A 44 -0.67 -10.55 5.82
C ARG A 44 0.63 -11.11 6.43
N VAL A 45 1.67 -10.29 6.61
CA VAL A 45 2.92 -10.68 7.30
C VAL A 45 2.63 -11.08 8.74
N ILE A 46 1.79 -10.31 9.42
CA ILE A 46 1.41 -10.52 10.81
C ILE A 46 0.59 -11.81 10.96
N SER A 47 -0.42 -12.00 10.11
CA SER A 47 -1.33 -13.14 10.18
C SER A 47 -0.68 -14.47 9.81
N GLY A 48 0.37 -14.42 8.97
CA GLY A 48 1.11 -15.61 8.52
C GLY A 48 2.09 -16.18 9.54
N LYS A 49 2.38 -15.47 10.65
CA LYS A 49 3.23 -16.05 11.71
C LYS A 49 2.44 -17.09 12.50
N PRO A 50 3.02 -18.28 12.78
CA PRO A 50 2.34 -19.29 13.58
C PRO A 50 1.92 -18.67 14.92
N ARG A 51 0.61 -18.73 15.20
CA ARG A 51 0.01 -18.35 16.48
C ARG A 51 0.41 -19.36 17.57
N SER A 52 1.70 -19.51 17.86
CA SER A 52 2.17 -20.32 18.97
C SER A 52 1.87 -19.60 20.30
N GLY A 53 0.61 -19.69 20.74
CA GLY A 53 0.18 -19.25 22.07
C GLY A 53 -1.05 -18.35 22.13
N SER A 54 -1.56 -17.85 20.98
CA SER A 54 -2.73 -16.96 20.98
C SER A 54 -4.02 -17.79 20.90
N THR A 55 -4.82 -17.77 21.97
CA THR A 55 -6.12 -18.45 22.05
C THR A 55 -7.09 -17.79 21.06
N CYS A 56 -7.14 -18.37 19.86
CA CYS A 56 -7.85 -17.89 18.68
C CYS A 56 -9.38 -17.92 18.87
N SER A 57 -9.94 -16.94 19.58
CA SER A 57 -11.40 -16.70 19.63
C SER A 57 -11.81 -15.27 19.25
N SER A 58 -10.86 -14.36 18.99
CA SER A 58 -11.13 -12.92 18.86
C SER A 58 -10.62 -12.23 17.58
N GLY A 59 -10.24 -12.95 16.52
CA GLY A 59 -9.84 -12.35 15.23
C GLY A 59 -8.53 -11.53 15.28
N MET A 60 -8.37 -10.55 14.37
CA MET A 60 -7.18 -9.66 14.34
C MET A 60 -7.15 -8.76 15.58
N LYS A 61 -8.32 -8.34 16.07
CA LYS A 61 -8.46 -7.55 17.30
C LYS A 61 -7.81 -8.22 18.52
N GLY A 62 -7.96 -9.54 18.66
CA GLY A 62 -7.28 -10.32 19.71
C GLY A 62 -5.76 -10.34 19.54
N PHE A 63 -5.29 -10.57 18.31
CA PHE A 63 -3.86 -10.56 18.00
C PHE A 63 -3.22 -9.19 18.32
N ILE A 64 -3.88 -8.10 17.94
CA ILE A 64 -3.39 -6.73 18.15
C ILE A 64 -3.32 -6.40 19.63
N LYS A 65 -4.27 -6.86 20.44
CA LYS A 65 -4.21 -6.66 21.90
C LYS A 65 -2.96 -7.28 22.51
N GLU A 66 -2.54 -8.46 22.03
CA GLU A 66 -1.36 -9.18 22.50
C GLU A 66 -0.04 -8.62 21.90
N ASN A 67 -0.11 -8.04 20.71
CA ASN A 67 1.06 -7.60 19.92
C ASN A 67 1.04 -6.08 19.65
N SER A 68 0.42 -5.30 20.52
CA SER A 68 0.08 -3.88 20.28
C SER A 68 1.30 -3.03 19.92
N GLN A 69 2.44 -3.29 20.56
CA GLN A 69 3.69 -2.59 20.28
C GLN A 69 4.21 -2.90 18.87
N LEU A 70 4.29 -4.19 18.50
CA LEU A 70 4.72 -4.63 17.17
C LEU A 70 3.79 -4.10 16.08
N VAL A 71 2.48 -4.15 16.32
CA VAL A 71 1.45 -3.63 15.40
C VAL A 71 1.56 -2.11 15.31
N GLY A 72 1.84 -1.41 16.40
CA GLY A 72 2.08 0.04 16.40
C GLY A 72 3.30 0.42 15.57
N ASP A 73 4.39 -0.33 15.67
CA ASP A 73 5.60 -0.08 14.88
C ASP A 73 5.39 -0.40 13.40
N LEU A 74 4.65 -1.47 13.10
CA LEU A 74 4.25 -1.84 11.75
C LEU A 74 3.21 -0.88 11.15
N ALA A 75 2.28 -0.34 11.95
CA ALA A 75 1.31 0.66 11.53
C ALA A 75 1.96 2.02 11.28
N LYS A 76 2.92 2.43 12.13
CA LYS A 76 3.77 3.60 11.90
C LYS A 76 4.61 3.45 10.64
N ALA A 77 5.10 2.24 10.38
CA ALA A 77 5.72 1.94 9.09
C ALA A 77 4.68 2.12 7.98
N ALA A 78 3.56 1.38 8.03
CA ALA A 78 2.43 1.39 7.08
C ALA A 78 1.93 2.79 6.69
N LYS A 79 1.81 3.69 7.68
CA LYS A 79 1.18 4.99 7.55
C LYS A 79 1.68 5.95 8.63
N LEU A 80 1.84 7.22 8.25
CA LEU A 80 2.22 8.31 9.15
C LEU A 80 1.15 8.63 10.24
N ASP A 81 -0.11 8.18 10.08
CA ASP A 81 -1.24 8.56 10.97
C ASP A 81 -2.27 7.42 11.23
N CYS A 82 -1.91 6.14 11.10
CA CYS A 82 -2.83 5.04 11.42
C CYS A 82 -2.65 4.61 12.88
N SER A 83 -3.72 4.66 13.69
CA SER A 83 -3.70 3.99 15.00
C SER A 83 -3.76 2.46 14.85
N PRO A 84 -3.26 1.68 15.83
CA PRO A 84 -3.40 0.22 15.85
C PRO A 84 -4.86 -0.24 15.76
N GLU A 85 -5.80 0.50 16.35
CA GLU A 85 -7.23 0.19 16.35
C GLU A 85 -7.87 0.41 14.97
N GLU A 86 -7.52 1.49 14.28
CA GLU A 86 -7.96 1.73 12.91
C GLU A 86 -7.41 0.68 11.94
N PHE A 87 -6.16 0.26 12.16
CA PHE A 87 -5.55 -0.84 11.43
C PHE A 87 -6.30 -2.16 11.69
N ALA A 88 -6.65 -2.44 12.94
CA ALA A 88 -7.45 -3.60 13.33
C ALA A 88 -8.79 -3.63 12.61
N GLU A 89 -9.53 -2.52 12.64
CA GLU A 89 -10.82 -2.42 11.97
C GLU A 89 -10.70 -2.60 10.46
N PHE A 90 -9.68 -2.00 9.83
CA PHE A 90 -9.46 -2.17 8.41
C PHE A 90 -9.13 -3.64 8.07
N ALA A 91 -8.27 -4.28 8.85
CA ALA A 91 -7.91 -5.68 8.66
C ALA A 91 -9.10 -6.63 8.87
N ASP A 92 -9.90 -6.42 9.93
CA ASP A 92 -11.10 -7.21 10.22
C ASP A 92 -12.19 -6.99 9.16
N LYS A 93 -12.41 -5.74 8.70
CA LYS A 93 -13.37 -5.43 7.60
C LYS A 93 -12.98 -6.08 6.28
N ASN A 94 -11.70 -6.37 6.08
CA ASN A 94 -11.19 -7.03 4.88
C ASN A 94 -11.22 -8.56 4.96
N TYR A 95 -11.91 -9.17 5.95
CA TYR A 95 -12.36 -10.59 6.04
C TYR A 95 -11.39 -11.73 5.63
N THR A 96 -10.13 -11.46 5.29
CA THR A 96 -9.19 -12.38 4.61
C THR A 96 -8.27 -13.12 5.57
N LEU A 97 -8.62 -13.14 6.85
CA LEU A 97 -7.79 -13.69 7.92
C LEU A 97 -8.28 -15.04 8.45
N ASN A 98 -9.41 -15.52 7.94
CA ASN A 98 -9.94 -16.85 8.20
C ASN A 98 -10.37 -17.47 6.88
N ASP A 99 -9.42 -17.99 6.10
CA ASP A 99 -9.67 -19.24 5.37
C ASP A 99 -8.36 -19.87 4.91
N ASP A 100 -8.42 -21.18 4.70
CA ASP A 100 -7.30 -22.00 4.28
C ASP A 100 -6.58 -21.42 3.05
N GLN A 101 -5.33 -21.02 3.30
CA GLN A 101 -4.32 -20.52 2.38
C GLN A 101 -4.58 -19.10 1.87
N HIS A 102 -3.77 -18.16 2.40
CA HIS A 102 -3.61 -16.79 1.95
C HIS A 102 -3.34 -16.59 0.44
N LYS A 103 -3.34 -17.64 -0.39
CA LYS A 103 -3.18 -17.61 -1.85
C LYS A 103 -4.09 -16.58 -2.53
N ALA A 104 -5.37 -16.53 -2.16
CA ALA A 104 -6.30 -15.55 -2.74
C ALA A 104 -5.90 -14.10 -2.39
N LEU A 105 -5.45 -13.86 -1.17
CA LEU A 105 -4.95 -12.54 -0.74
C LEU A 105 -3.59 -12.21 -1.39
N ASP A 106 -2.70 -13.18 -1.49
CA ASP A 106 -1.39 -13.09 -2.12
C ASP A 106 -1.53 -12.71 -3.61
N GLU A 107 -2.46 -13.34 -4.33
CA GLU A 107 -2.81 -12.97 -5.71
C GLU A 107 -3.37 -11.55 -5.81
N VAL A 108 -4.24 -11.15 -4.88
CA VAL A 108 -4.79 -9.77 -4.82
C VAL A 108 -3.68 -8.75 -4.57
N LEU A 109 -2.76 -9.04 -3.65
CA LEU A 109 -1.61 -8.18 -3.33
C LEU A 109 -0.70 -8.02 -4.56
N ILE A 110 -0.36 -9.13 -5.23
CA ILE A 110 0.46 -9.13 -6.45
C ILE A 110 -0.22 -8.33 -7.57
N ASN A 111 -1.49 -8.61 -7.85
CA ASN A 111 -2.24 -7.93 -8.92
C ASN A 111 -2.42 -6.44 -8.63
N SER A 112 -2.66 -6.07 -7.38
CA SER A 112 -2.78 -4.65 -6.98
C SER A 112 -1.45 -3.93 -7.10
N ALA A 113 -0.33 -4.56 -6.70
CA ALA A 113 1.01 -4.02 -6.88
C ALA A 113 1.31 -3.78 -8.38
N LYS A 114 0.98 -4.74 -9.26
CA LYS A 114 1.13 -4.58 -10.72
C LYS A 114 0.36 -3.39 -11.26
N LYS A 115 -0.94 -3.30 -10.94
CA LYS A 115 -1.79 -2.16 -11.36
C LYS A 115 -1.25 -0.82 -10.88
N LEU A 116 -0.78 -0.74 -9.64
CA LEU A 116 -0.20 0.50 -9.09
C LEU A 116 1.13 0.86 -9.78
N LYS A 117 1.96 -0.14 -10.10
CA LYS A 117 3.20 0.06 -10.85
C LYS A 117 2.91 0.59 -12.27
N GLU A 118 1.95 -0.01 -12.97
CA GLU A 118 1.50 0.42 -14.31
C GLU A 118 0.87 1.81 -14.30
N ALA A 119 0.12 2.16 -13.25
CA ALA A 119 -0.42 3.49 -13.05
C ALA A 119 0.66 4.55 -12.73
N GLY A 120 1.92 4.14 -12.57
CA GLY A 120 3.05 5.02 -12.31
C GLY A 120 3.20 5.43 -10.85
N ALA A 121 2.54 4.75 -9.90
CA ALA A 121 2.56 5.09 -8.48
C ALA A 121 4.00 5.14 -7.92
N VAL A 122 4.83 4.16 -8.28
CA VAL A 122 6.25 4.11 -7.85
C VAL A 122 7.03 5.33 -8.33
N ARG A 123 6.83 5.77 -9.58
CA ARG A 123 7.51 6.97 -10.13
C ARG A 123 7.04 8.24 -9.43
N LEU A 124 5.75 8.33 -9.12
CA LEU A 124 5.11 9.55 -8.61
C LEU A 124 5.20 9.72 -7.10
N LEU A 125 5.38 8.64 -6.35
CA LEU A 125 5.22 8.64 -4.89
C LEU A 125 6.46 8.13 -4.12
N ARG A 126 7.52 7.65 -4.79
CA ARG A 126 8.71 7.12 -4.10
C ARG A 126 9.38 8.14 -3.18
N ASP A 127 9.35 9.42 -3.54
CA ASP A 127 9.87 10.53 -2.73
C ASP A 127 9.16 10.65 -1.37
N LYS A 128 7.86 10.32 -1.32
CA LYS A 128 7.01 10.49 -0.13
C LYS A 128 6.67 9.19 0.59
N LEU A 129 6.65 8.07 -0.15
CA LEU A 129 6.21 6.75 0.29
C LEU A 129 7.24 5.68 -0.10
N GLY A 130 8.51 5.96 0.16
CA GLY A 130 9.64 5.18 -0.36
C GLY A 130 9.54 3.68 -0.07
N TRP A 131 9.30 3.30 1.18
CA TRP A 131 9.24 1.89 1.57
C TRP A 131 7.94 1.20 1.09
N GLN A 132 6.79 1.91 1.03
CA GLN A 132 5.57 1.37 0.42
C GLN A 132 5.78 1.11 -1.08
N CYS A 133 6.47 2.03 -1.77
CA CYS A 133 6.84 1.82 -3.16
C CYS A 133 7.80 0.64 -3.32
N SER A 134 8.72 0.42 -2.37
CA SER A 134 9.55 -0.79 -2.34
C SER A 134 8.74 -2.07 -2.18
N LEU A 135 7.64 -2.07 -1.42
CA LEU A 135 6.72 -3.22 -1.38
C LEU A 135 6.10 -3.48 -2.75
N ILE A 136 5.61 -2.44 -3.44
CA ILE A 136 5.02 -2.56 -4.78
C ILE A 136 6.02 -3.18 -5.77
N GLU A 137 7.28 -2.76 -5.71
CA GLU A 137 8.31 -3.25 -6.63
C GLU A 137 8.66 -4.72 -6.41
N ASN A 138 8.54 -5.21 -5.19
CA ASN A 138 9.04 -6.53 -4.77
C ASN A 138 7.94 -7.48 -4.30
N MET A 139 6.66 -7.15 -4.55
CA MET A 139 5.51 -7.84 -3.94
C MET A 139 5.52 -9.36 -4.20
N GLU A 140 5.83 -9.79 -5.42
CA GLU A 140 5.88 -11.22 -5.77
C GLU A 140 6.93 -11.98 -4.95
N GLU A 141 8.14 -11.44 -4.84
CA GLU A 141 9.23 -12.06 -4.07
C GLU A 141 8.92 -12.05 -2.57
N LEU A 142 8.38 -10.94 -2.07
CA LEU A 142 7.98 -10.80 -0.67
C LEU A 142 6.91 -11.82 -0.27
N VAL A 143 5.89 -12.02 -1.11
CA VAL A 143 4.85 -13.03 -0.91
C VAL A 143 5.45 -14.44 -0.95
N LYS A 144 6.35 -14.72 -1.89
CA LYS A 144 7.03 -16.01 -1.97
C LYS A 144 7.81 -16.31 -0.69
N LEU A 145 8.60 -15.36 -0.20
CA LEU A 145 9.36 -15.48 1.05
C LEU A 145 8.44 -15.73 2.27
N LEU A 146 7.26 -15.11 2.30
CA LEU A 146 6.28 -15.36 3.38
C LEU A 146 5.73 -16.79 3.38
N ASN A 147 5.64 -17.42 2.21
CA ASN A 147 5.17 -18.79 2.08
C ASN A 147 6.28 -19.84 2.30
N GLU A 148 7.55 -19.42 2.20
CA GLU A 148 8.73 -20.26 2.47
C GLU A 148 9.26 -20.09 3.91
N ALA A 149 8.77 -19.10 4.66
CA ALA A 149 9.15 -18.85 6.04
C ALA A 149 8.68 -19.99 6.97
N PRO A 150 9.56 -20.53 7.84
CA PRO A 150 9.24 -21.63 8.74
C PRO A 150 8.30 -21.25 9.89
#